data_AF-D8TQ00-F1
#
_entry.id   AF-D8TQ00-F1
#
_cell.length_a   1.000
_cell.length_b   1.000
_cell.length_c   1.000
_cell.angle_alpha   90.00
_cell.angle_beta   90.00
_cell.angle_gamma   90.00
#
_symmetry.space_group_name_H-M   'P 1'
#
loop_
_entity.id
_entity.type
_entity.pdbx_description
1 polymer ?
#
loop_
_entity_poly.entity_id
_entity_poly.type
_entity_poly.pdbx_seq_one_letter_code
_entity_poly.pdbx_strand_id
1 'polypeptide(L)'
;MPINRQKIFQLASGFRGRARNCIKLARLQVEKALQHAYVGRKLKKRHWRSVWIQRINAGTREHGMTYTTLITRLKDENVQLNRKVLSELAMNEPYSFKALVEQVRFMRGTPGAPKQS
;
A
#
# COMPACT_ATOMS: atom_id res chain seq x y z
N MET A 1 12.61 12.16 -30.85
CA MET A 1 11.64 12.60 -31.87
C MET A 1 10.62 13.55 -31.26
N PRO A 2 10.30 14.68 -31.90
CA PRO A 2 9.24 15.57 -31.43
C PRO A 2 7.88 14.85 -31.48
N ILE A 3 7.18 14.81 -30.35
CA ILE A 3 5.82 14.25 -30.27
C ILE A 3 4.89 15.06 -31.19
N ASN A 4 4.10 14.37 -32.01
CA ASN A 4 3.11 14.99 -32.91
C ASN A 4 2.12 15.85 -32.11
N ARG A 5 1.83 17.06 -32.61
CA ARG A 5 0.86 18.02 -32.05
C ARG A 5 -0.48 17.37 -31.67
N GLN A 6 -1.04 16.53 -32.54
CA GLN A 6 -2.33 15.88 -32.27
C GLN A 6 -2.26 14.96 -31.04
N LYS A 7 -1.16 14.19 -30.90
CA LYS A 7 -0.93 13.31 -29.75
C LYS A 7 -0.80 14.10 -28.44
N ILE A 8 -0.14 15.26 -28.47
CA ILE A 8 -0.03 16.13 -27.28
C ILE A 8 -1.41 16.62 -26.85
N PHE A 9 -2.26 17.03 -27.79
CA PHE A 9 -3.62 17.49 -27.46
C PHE A 9 -4.53 16.37 -26.97
N GLN A 10 -4.36 15.14 -27.46
CA GLN A 10 -5.05 13.97 -26.91
C GLN A 10 -4.69 13.75 -25.43
N LEU A 11 -3.39 13.79 -25.10
CA LEU A 11 -2.90 13.65 -23.73
C LEU A 11 -3.28 14.82 -22.82
N ALA A 12 -3.39 16.03 -23.37
CA ALA A 12 -3.73 17.26 -22.64
C ALA A 12 -5.24 17.54 -22.56
N SER A 13 -6.10 16.69 -23.12
CA SER A 13 -7.56 16.91 -23.23
C SER A 13 -8.23 17.18 -21.87
N GLY A 14 -7.76 16.53 -20.81
CA GLY A 14 -8.24 16.72 -19.42
C GLY A 14 -7.57 17.87 -18.65
N PHE A 15 -6.64 18.62 -19.26
CA PHE A 15 -5.98 19.73 -18.56
C PHE A 15 -6.89 20.96 -18.49
N ARG A 16 -6.68 21.76 -17.44
CA ARG A 16 -7.49 22.95 -17.17
C ARG A 16 -6.92 24.18 -17.91
N GLY A 17 -7.81 25.00 -18.47
CA GLY A 17 -7.46 26.30 -19.04
C GLY A 17 -6.57 26.22 -20.29
N ARG A 18 -5.62 27.16 -20.42
CA ARG A 18 -4.76 27.30 -21.61
C ARG A 18 -3.84 26.10 -21.86
N ALA A 19 -3.59 25.26 -20.85
CA ALA A 19 -2.80 24.04 -20.99
C ALA A 19 -3.47 22.97 -21.89
N ARG A 20 -4.79 23.08 -22.13
CA ARG A 20 -5.51 22.20 -23.07
C ARG A 20 -5.39 22.67 -24.52
N ASN A 21 -5.33 23.98 -24.77
CA ASN A 21 -5.50 24.54 -26.11
C ASN A 21 -4.16 25.07 -26.71
N CYS A 22 -3.21 25.48 -25.86
CA CYS A 22 -1.95 26.08 -26.31
C CYS A 22 -0.83 25.04 -26.33
N ILE A 23 -0.25 24.76 -27.50
CA ILE A 23 0.72 23.67 -27.68
C ILE A 23 1.98 23.79 -26.79
N LYS A 24 2.48 25.01 -26.59
CA LYS A 24 3.67 25.27 -25.75
C LYS A 24 3.41 24.86 -24.29
N LEU A 25 2.24 25.25 -23.76
CA LEU A 25 1.84 24.92 -22.39
C LEU A 25 1.46 23.44 -22.25
N ALA A 26 0.73 22.91 -23.24
CA ALA A 26 0.32 21.52 -23.28
C ALA A 26 1.53 20.58 -23.24
N ARG A 27 2.55 20.82 -24.06
CA ARG A 27 3.78 20.01 -24.08
C ARG A 27 4.44 19.96 -22.69
N LEU A 28 4.70 21.13 -22.10
CA LEU A 28 5.34 21.23 -20.78
C LEU A 28 4.56 20.46 -19.71
N GLN A 29 3.23 20.57 -19.71
CA GLN A 29 2.40 19.94 -18.71
C GLN A 29 2.24 18.44 -18.94
N VAL A 30 2.16 17.99 -20.20
CA VAL A 30 2.14 16.56 -20.55
C VAL A 30 3.44 15.90 -20.12
N GLU A 31 4.59 16.53 -20.38
CA GLU A 31 5.90 16.00 -19.96
C GLU A 31 5.98 15.84 -18.44
N LYS A 32 5.60 16.87 -17.68
CA LYS A 32 5.54 16.80 -16.22
C LYS A 32 4.56 15.73 -15.73
N ALA A 33 3.38 15.63 -16.34
CA ALA A 33 2.38 14.62 -15.99
C ALA A 33 2.91 13.20 -16.24
N LEU A 34 3.62 12.96 -17.34
CA LEU A 34 4.22 11.66 -17.65
C LEU A 34 5.35 11.30 -16.67
N GLN A 35 6.18 12.27 -16.28
CA GLN A 35 7.19 12.09 -15.23
C GLN A 35 6.53 11.72 -13.89
N HIS A 36 5.50 12.47 -13.48
CA HIS A 36 4.74 12.16 -12.27
C HIS A 36 4.01 10.82 -12.36
N ALA A 37 3.49 10.42 -13.52
CA ALA A 37 2.88 9.11 -13.71
C ALA A 37 3.89 7.98 -13.53
N TYR A 38 5.12 8.15 -14.03
CA TYR A 38 6.19 7.18 -13.82
C TYR A 38 6.55 7.04 -12.33
N VAL A 39 6.76 8.16 -11.63
CA VAL A 39 7.05 8.16 -10.19
C VAL A 39 5.87 7.59 -9.41
N GLY A 40 4.64 8.01 -9.73
CA GLY A 40 3.39 7.56 -9.12
C GLY A 40 3.18 6.05 -9.23
N ARG A 41 3.51 5.43 -10.36
CA ARG A 41 3.46 3.95 -10.51
C ARG A 41 4.38 3.24 -9.52
N LYS A 42 5.58 3.77 -9.26
CA LYS A 42 6.50 3.23 -8.25
C LYS A 42 5.98 3.45 -6.83
N LEU A 43 5.46 4.65 -6.55
CA LEU A 43 4.94 5.02 -5.23
C LEU A 43 3.63 4.31 -4.87
N LYS A 44 2.80 3.92 -5.86
CA LYS A 44 1.52 3.23 -5.64
C LYS A 44 1.68 2.01 -4.73
N LYS A 45 2.73 1.20 -4.93
CA LYS A 45 3.01 0.02 -4.10
C LYS A 45 3.31 0.39 -2.63
N ARG A 46 4.05 1.49 -2.41
CA ARG A 46 4.36 2.02 -1.07
C ARG A 46 3.11 2.56 -0.38
N HIS A 47 2.29 3.32 -1.10
CA HIS A 47 1.06 3.88 -0.58
C HIS A 47 0.08 2.78 -0.12
N TRP A 48 -0.15 1.76 -0.96
CA TRP A 48 -0.99 0.61 -0.57
C TRP A 48 -0.47 -0.12 0.65
N ARG A 49 0.86 -0.33 0.73
CA ARG A 49 1.46 -0.93 1.92
C ARG A 49 1.19 -0.11 3.18
N SER A 50 1.27 1.22 3.10
CA SER A 50 0.94 2.11 4.22
C SER A 50 -0.51 1.95 4.66
N VAL A 51 -1.45 1.94 3.71
CA VAL A 51 -2.88 1.75 3.98
C VAL A 51 -3.15 0.38 4.61
N TRP A 52 -2.54 -0.69 4.12
CA TRP A 52 -2.70 -2.02 4.70
C TRP A 52 -2.20 -2.08 6.14
N ILE A 53 -1.05 -1.47 6.44
CA ILE A 53 -0.52 -1.40 7.80
C ILE A 53 -1.48 -0.63 8.71
N GLN A 54 -2.03 0.49 8.25
CA GLN A 54 -3.00 1.28 9.03
C GLN A 54 -4.26 0.47 9.34
N ARG A 55 -4.80 -0.26 8.35
CA ARG A 55 -5.97 -1.13 8.53
C ARG A 55 -5.71 -2.26 9.52
N ILE A 56 -4.58 -2.96 9.37
CA ILE A 56 -4.20 -4.04 10.29
C ILE A 56 -4.00 -3.47 11.70
N ASN A 57 -3.36 -2.31 11.83
CA ASN A 57 -3.14 -1.66 13.13
C ASN A 57 -4.46 -1.33 13.84
N ALA A 58 -5.48 -0.86 13.11
CA ALA A 58 -6.81 -0.66 13.65
C ALA A 58 -7.41 -1.97 14.18
N GLY A 59 -7.44 -3.03 13.35
CA GLY A 59 -7.96 -4.34 13.78
C GLY A 59 -7.19 -4.94 14.95
N THR A 60 -5.86 -4.84 14.99
CA THR A 60 -5.08 -5.37 16.11
C THR A 60 -5.35 -4.65 17.42
N ARG A 61 -5.63 -3.33 17.35
CA ARG A 61 -5.89 -2.52 18.54
C ARG A 61 -7.21 -2.90 19.20
N GLU A 62 -8.23 -3.27 18.43
CA GLU A 62 -9.50 -3.79 18.96
C GLU A 62 -9.30 -5.07 19.77
N HIS A 63 -8.29 -5.87 19.44
CA HIS A 63 -7.92 -7.08 20.16
C HIS A 63 -6.79 -6.89 21.19
N GLY A 64 -6.42 -5.65 21.50
CA GLY A 64 -5.40 -5.33 22.52
C GLY A 64 -3.96 -5.70 22.13
N MET A 65 -3.67 -5.88 20.83
CA MET A 65 -2.35 -6.21 20.32
C MET A 65 -1.81 -5.07 19.44
N THR A 66 -0.48 -4.99 19.30
CA THR A 66 0.16 -4.06 18.36
C THR A 66 0.50 -4.77 17.04
N TYR A 67 0.46 -4.03 15.94
CA TYR A 67 0.82 -4.52 14.61
C TYR A 67 2.22 -5.17 14.57
N THR A 68 3.21 -4.56 15.24
CA THR A 68 4.59 -5.08 15.25
C THR A 68 4.66 -6.43 15.91
N THR A 69 3.99 -6.62 17.05
CA THR A 69 3.92 -7.92 17.72
C THR A 69 3.23 -8.96 16.83
N LEU A 70 2.08 -8.63 16.22
CA LEU A 70 1.38 -9.57 15.35
C LEU A 70 2.28 -10.06 14.19
N ILE A 71 2.95 -9.14 13.49
CA ILE A 71 3.76 -9.49 12.32
C ILE A 71 5.03 -10.26 12.67
N THR A 72 5.69 -9.91 13.78
CA THR A 72 6.87 -10.65 14.23
C THR A 72 6.49 -12.10 14.55
N ARG A 73 5.38 -12.30 15.26
CA ARG A 73 4.92 -13.65 15.63
C ARG A 73 4.46 -14.48 14.45
N LEU A 74 3.68 -13.90 13.54
CA LEU A 74 3.30 -14.59 12.29
C LEU A 74 4.54 -15.01 11.48
N LYS A 75 5.63 -14.25 11.53
CA LYS A 75 6.89 -14.60 10.88
C LYS A 75 7.61 -15.74 11.62
N ASP A 76 7.67 -15.70 12.95
CA ASP A 76 8.26 -16.75 13.78
C ASP A 76 7.54 -18.10 13.56
N GLU A 77 6.23 -18.06 13.37
CA GLU A 77 5.36 -19.23 13.14
C GLU A 77 5.35 -19.70 11.66
N ASN A 78 6.17 -19.09 10.79
CA ASN A 78 6.22 -19.36 9.35
C ASN A 78 4.88 -19.18 8.61
N VAL A 79 3.96 -18.39 9.14
CA VAL A 79 2.69 -18.07 8.48
C VAL A 79 2.95 -16.99 7.43
N GLN A 80 3.07 -17.41 6.16
CA GLN A 80 3.40 -16.53 5.03
C GLN A 80 2.19 -15.73 4.50
N LEU A 81 1.50 -15.00 5.39
CA LEU A 81 0.36 -14.17 5.01
C LEU A 81 0.79 -12.80 4.46
N ASN A 82 0.23 -12.45 3.31
CA ASN A 82 0.41 -11.14 2.71
C ASN A 82 -0.38 -10.06 3.46
N ARG A 83 0.21 -8.88 3.61
CA ARG A 83 -0.43 -7.72 4.28
C ARG A 83 -1.72 -7.26 3.60
N LYS A 84 -1.84 -7.45 2.29
CA LYS A 84 -3.08 -7.19 1.55
C LYS A 84 -4.21 -8.05 2.12
N VAL A 85 -4.00 -9.37 2.16
CA VAL A 85 -4.99 -10.35 2.66
C VAL A 85 -5.27 -10.09 4.14
N LEU A 86 -4.23 -9.87 4.95
CA LEU A 86 -4.42 -9.56 6.37
C LEU A 86 -5.25 -8.30 6.60
N SER A 87 -5.06 -7.26 5.79
CA SER A 87 -5.87 -6.03 5.87
C SER A 87 -7.31 -6.21 5.40
N GLU A 88 -7.55 -7.15 4.49
CA GLU A 88 -8.88 -7.47 3.97
C GLU A 88 -9.65 -8.33 4.98
N LEU A 89 -8.98 -9.31 5.59
CA LEU A 89 -9.52 -10.10 6.71
C LEU A 89 -9.90 -9.20 7.89
N ALA A 90 -9.03 -8.25 8.26
CA ALA A 90 -9.30 -7.32 9.35
C ALA A 90 -10.53 -6.42 9.11
N MET A 91 -10.93 -6.20 7.85
CA MET A 91 -12.09 -5.36 7.51
C MET A 91 -13.37 -6.17 7.28
N ASN A 92 -13.28 -7.28 6.56
CA ASN A 92 -14.45 -8.01 6.09
C ASN A 92 -14.81 -9.21 6.98
N GLU A 93 -13.81 -9.82 7.63
CA GLU A 93 -13.96 -11.10 8.35
C GLU A 93 -13.41 -11.00 9.78
N PRO A 94 -14.12 -10.30 10.69
CA PRO A 94 -13.64 -10.06 12.04
C PRO A 94 -13.44 -11.35 12.84
N TYR A 95 -14.25 -12.38 12.58
CA TYR A 95 -14.13 -13.69 13.24
C TYR A 95 -12.83 -14.42 12.86
N SER A 96 -12.51 -14.47 11.57
CA SER A 96 -11.26 -15.08 11.08
C SER A 96 -10.04 -14.30 11.56
N PHE A 97 -10.12 -12.97 11.58
CA PHE A 97 -9.04 -12.13 12.09
C PHE A 97 -8.83 -12.34 13.61
N LYS A 98 -9.92 -12.43 14.38
CA LYS A 98 -9.87 -12.74 15.82
C LYS A 98 -9.21 -14.10 16.07
N ALA A 99 -9.58 -15.14 15.32
CA ALA A 99 -8.98 -16.47 15.45
C ALA A 99 -7.45 -16.44 15.20
N LEU A 100 -6.99 -15.67 14.21
CA LEU A 100 -5.55 -15.47 13.97
C LEU A 100 -4.86 -14.77 15.13
N VAL A 101 -5.47 -13.71 15.69
CA VAL A 101 -4.91 -12.98 16.82
C VAL A 101 -4.89 -13.84 18.08
N GLU A 102 -5.91 -14.65 18.32
CA GLU A 102 -5.99 -15.60 19.43
C GLU A 102 -4.95 -16.71 19.29
N GLN A 103 -4.75 -17.25 18.09
CA GLN A 103 -3.70 -18.22 17.80
C GLN A 103 -2.32 -17.66 18.15
N VAL A 104 -2.01 -16.45 17.67
CA VAL A 104 -0.75 -15.74 17.99
C VAL A 104 -0.64 -15.43 19.49
N ARG A 105 -1.76 -15.15 20.18
CA ARG A 105 -1.78 -14.90 21.62
C ARG A 105 -1.54 -16.18 22.43
N PHE A 106 -2.11 -17.31 22.04
CA PHE A 106 -1.92 -18.60 22.70
C PHE A 106 -0.47 -19.08 22.59
N MET A 107 0.18 -18.79 21.47
CA MET A 107 1.62 -19.06 21.29
C MET A 107 2.54 -18.18 22.16
N ARG A 108 2.00 -17.31 23.03
CA ARG A 108 2.76 -16.66 24.14
C ARG A 108 3.25 -17.65 25.22
N GLY A 109 3.50 -18.90 24.86
CA GLY A 109 4.15 -19.92 25.67
C GLY A 109 5.66 -20.04 25.45
N THR A 110 6.39 -18.97 25.09
CA THR A 110 7.86 -18.87 25.29
C THR A 110 8.34 -17.41 25.16
N PRO A 111 8.72 -16.74 26.27
CA PRO A 111 9.55 -15.56 26.20
C PRO A 111 11.00 -15.99 25.85
N GLY A 112 11.49 -15.57 24.69
CA GLY A 112 12.90 -15.62 24.32
C GLY A 112 13.41 -16.98 23.83
N ALA A 113 13.50 -17.14 22.51
CA ALA A 113 14.52 -18.01 21.92
C ALA A 113 15.75 -17.13 21.60
N PRO A 114 16.98 -17.60 21.86
CA PRO A 114 18.19 -16.78 21.80
C PRO A 114 18.44 -16.26 20.39
N LYS A 115 18.94 -15.02 20.30
CA LYS A 115 19.57 -14.50 19.09
C LYS A 115 20.67 -15.50 18.69
N GLN A 116 20.48 -16.16 17.56
CA GLN A 116 21.52 -16.98 16.95
C GLN A 116 22.53 -16.03 16.28
N SER A 117 23.76 -16.10 16.79
CA SER A 117 25.05 -15.66 16.22
C SER A 117 25.18 -14.21 15.74
#